data_AF-A0A4R6TJM8-F1
#
_entry.id   AF-A0A4R6TJM8-F1
#
_cell.length_a   1.000
_cell.length_b   1.000
_cell.length_c   1.000
_cell.angle_alpha   90.00
_cell.angle_beta   90.00
_cell.angle_gamma   90.00
#
_symmetry.space_group_name_H-M   'P 1'
#
loop_
_entity.id
_entity.type
_entity.pdbx_description
1 polymer ?
#
loop_
_entity_poly.entity_id
_entity_poly.type
_entity_poly.pdbx_seq_one_letter_code
_entity_poly.pdbx_strand_id
1 'polypeptide(L)'
;MNSKDKKLAFRIYLYLGALFITSLVVSNLIFQKFFYWYPFGDLTFFDAPLFELSVGILPYPLTFLITDLISEIYGKKKANQVVTAGIFASVFSMGIILVAEQVPAIENSPIDDEVFQSVFALSPIAVLASMLAYLCAQYVDIAIYHFWKKLTRGRYLWLRNNFSTFTSQFIDTFLVVGLLCIFGVLPWELFYGLVLSGFAFKVLIAFIDTPFLYIFVYIFRKRFNLSPEQEIDLEF
;
A
#
# COMPACT_ATOMS: atom_id res chain seq x y z
N MET A 1 15.08 20.90 -18.59
CA MET A 1 14.16 19.87 -19.11
C MET A 1 13.23 20.51 -20.13
N ASN A 2 13.01 19.91 -21.32
CA ASN A 2 12.18 20.52 -22.37
C ASN A 2 10.66 20.25 -22.13
N SER A 3 9.78 20.92 -22.88
CA SER A 3 8.32 20.76 -22.74
C SER A 3 7.83 19.33 -23.04
N LYS A 4 8.46 18.62 -23.99
CA LYS A 4 8.10 17.22 -24.32
C LYS A 4 8.41 16.28 -23.16
N ASP A 5 9.55 16.46 -22.50
CA ASP A 5 9.95 15.66 -21.33
C ASP A 5 9.07 15.97 -20.12
N LYS A 6 8.66 17.23 -19.89
CA LYS A 6 7.66 17.58 -18.86
C LYS A 6 6.32 16.86 -19.10
N LYS A 7 5.83 16.85 -20.35
CA LYS A 7 4.59 16.13 -20.71
C LYS A 7 4.73 14.62 -20.51
N LEU A 8 5.87 14.04 -20.88
CA LEU A 8 6.13 12.62 -20.66
C LEU A 8 6.19 12.28 -19.16
N ALA A 9 6.93 13.06 -18.38
CA ALA A 9 7.04 12.88 -16.93
C ALA A 9 5.67 12.94 -16.25
N PHE A 10 4.81 13.89 -16.67
CA PHE A 10 3.42 13.97 -16.19
C PHE A 10 2.59 12.75 -16.57
N ARG A 11 2.67 12.26 -17.81
CA ARG A 11 1.97 11.04 -18.23
C ARG A 11 2.38 9.83 -17.41
N ILE A 12 3.69 9.67 -17.17
CA ILE A 12 4.19 8.57 -16.34
C ILE A 12 3.70 8.71 -14.90
N TYR A 13 3.76 9.91 -14.31
CA TYR A 13 3.20 10.18 -12.99
C TYR A 13 1.72 9.80 -12.90
N LEU A 14 0.93 10.14 -13.93
CA LEU A 14 -0.49 9.81 -14.01
C LEU A 14 -0.72 8.29 -14.07
N TYR A 15 0.05 7.54 -14.87
CA TYR A 15 -0.07 6.08 -14.94
C TYR A 15 0.38 5.39 -13.66
N LEU A 16 1.47 5.86 -13.04
CA LEU A 16 1.92 5.37 -11.73
C LEU A 16 0.82 5.63 -10.68
N GLY A 17 0.29 6.84 -10.63
CA GLY A 17 -0.84 7.17 -9.76
C GLY A 17 -2.06 6.29 -10.01
N ALA A 18 -2.44 6.06 -11.27
CA ALA A 18 -3.57 5.20 -11.62
C ALA A 18 -3.36 3.74 -11.17
N LEU A 19 -2.15 3.20 -11.37
CA LEU A 19 -1.79 1.85 -10.91
C LEU A 19 -1.81 1.75 -9.39
N PHE A 20 -1.32 2.76 -8.69
CA PHE A 20 -1.37 2.84 -7.23
C PHE A 20 -2.81 2.85 -6.72
N ILE A 21 -3.64 3.74 -7.25
CA ILE A 21 -5.05 3.89 -6.84
C ILE A 21 -5.81 2.58 -7.12
N THR A 22 -5.62 1.99 -8.29
CA THR A 22 -6.27 0.73 -8.66
C THR A 22 -5.85 -0.40 -7.72
N SER A 23 -4.55 -0.52 -7.46
CA SER A 23 -4.00 -1.52 -6.53
C SER A 23 -4.56 -1.37 -5.12
N LEU A 24 -4.66 -0.13 -4.63
CA LEU A 24 -5.21 0.17 -3.31
C LEU A 24 -6.70 -0.18 -3.21
N VAL A 25 -7.50 0.26 -4.19
CA VAL A 25 -8.94 -0.03 -4.22
C VAL A 25 -9.18 -1.53 -4.31
N VAL A 26 -8.52 -2.22 -5.24
CA VAL A 26 -8.70 -3.67 -5.44
C VAL A 26 -8.23 -4.47 -4.22
N SER A 27 -7.12 -4.07 -3.59
CA SER A 27 -6.65 -4.68 -2.33
C SER A 27 -7.76 -4.67 -1.27
N ASN A 28 -8.46 -3.54 -1.11
CA ASN A 28 -9.57 -3.40 -0.17
C ASN A 28 -10.81 -4.23 -0.53
N LEU A 29 -10.97 -4.66 -1.78
CA LEU A 29 -12.11 -5.52 -2.18
C LEU A 29 -11.82 -6.99 -1.96
N ILE A 30 -10.56 -7.40 -2.05
CA ILE A 30 -10.15 -8.82 -2.00
C ILE A 30 -9.55 -9.22 -0.65
N PHE A 31 -9.46 -8.29 0.31
CA PHE A 31 -8.74 -8.53 1.57
C PHE A 31 -9.36 -9.63 2.44
N GLN A 32 -10.66 -9.92 2.29
CA GLN A 32 -11.34 -10.92 3.11
C GLN A 32 -10.97 -12.35 2.73
N LYS A 33 -10.41 -12.55 1.53
CA LYS A 33 -9.91 -13.86 1.13
C LYS A 33 -8.54 -14.08 1.75
N PHE A 34 -8.36 -15.20 2.45
CA PHE A 34 -7.07 -15.62 2.97
C PHE A 34 -6.50 -16.74 2.11
N PHE A 35 -5.17 -16.81 2.04
CA PHE A 35 -4.44 -17.87 1.36
C PHE A 35 -3.24 -18.30 2.17
N TYR A 36 -2.80 -19.52 1.91
CA TYR A 36 -1.61 -20.12 2.49
C TYR A 36 -0.46 -20.06 1.50
N TRP A 37 0.73 -19.67 1.96
CA TRP A 37 1.94 -19.71 1.14
C TRP A 37 3.12 -20.24 1.92
N TYR A 38 3.54 -21.49 1.73
CA TYR A 38 4.64 -22.08 2.50
C TYR A 38 5.95 -22.20 1.70
N PRO A 39 6.63 -21.10 1.33
CA PRO A 39 7.85 -21.15 0.51
C PRO A 39 9.03 -21.82 1.23
N PHE A 40 8.97 -21.95 2.56
CA PHE A 40 10.04 -22.51 3.40
C PHE A 40 9.57 -23.72 4.25
N GLY A 41 8.44 -24.35 3.90
CA GLY A 41 7.83 -25.46 4.66
C GLY A 41 6.92 -25.01 5.81
N ASP A 42 6.60 -25.92 6.73
CA ASP A 42 5.74 -25.70 7.91
C ASP A 42 6.47 -24.94 9.04
N LEU A 43 7.09 -23.81 8.70
CA LEU A 43 7.66 -22.93 9.72
C LEU A 43 6.50 -22.32 10.52
N THR A 44 6.50 -22.56 11.83
CA THR A 44 5.57 -21.97 12.79
C THR A 44 6.32 -20.97 13.68
N PHE A 45 5.79 -19.76 13.85
CA PHE A 45 6.32 -18.77 14.79
C PHE A 45 5.27 -18.50 15.85
N PHE A 46 5.60 -18.73 17.13
CA PHE A 46 4.66 -18.59 18.26
C PHE A 46 3.33 -19.32 18.04
N ASP A 47 3.38 -20.59 17.63
CA ASP A 47 2.21 -21.45 17.39
C ASP A 47 1.22 -20.96 16.31
N ALA A 48 1.58 -19.93 15.55
CA ALA A 48 0.87 -19.50 14.35
C ALA A 48 1.59 -20.03 13.10
N PRO A 49 0.88 -20.63 12.13
CA PRO A 49 1.45 -20.95 10.82
C PRO A 49 1.95 -19.67 10.16
N LEU A 50 3.23 -19.64 9.74
CA LEU A 50 3.71 -18.54 8.92
C LEU A 50 2.96 -18.56 7.57
N PHE A 51 2.65 -17.37 7.06
CA PHE A 51 2.07 -17.13 5.74
C PHE A 51 0.59 -17.51 5.53
N GLU A 52 -0.21 -17.50 6.59
CA GLU A 52 -1.64 -17.21 6.44
C GLU A 52 -1.80 -15.71 6.19
N LEU A 53 -2.08 -15.34 4.95
CA LEU A 53 -2.13 -13.95 4.53
C LEU A 53 -3.45 -13.63 3.86
N SER A 54 -3.92 -12.41 4.08
CA SER A 54 -4.97 -11.84 3.26
C SER A 54 -4.48 -11.66 1.82
N VAL A 55 -5.31 -12.03 0.84
CA VAL A 55 -5.06 -11.79 -0.59
C VAL A 55 -4.92 -10.28 -0.88
N GLY A 56 -5.47 -9.42 -0.02
CA GLY A 56 -5.27 -7.97 -0.08
C GLY A 56 -3.81 -7.55 0.08
N ILE A 57 -2.92 -8.42 0.56
CA ILE A 57 -1.49 -8.14 0.64
C ILE A 57 -0.79 -8.18 -0.74
N LEU A 58 -1.36 -8.85 -1.74
CA LEU A 58 -0.71 -9.05 -3.04
C LEU A 58 -0.37 -7.75 -3.78
N PRO A 59 -1.20 -6.69 -3.74
CA PRO A 59 -0.85 -5.43 -4.37
C PRO A 59 0.15 -4.58 -3.58
N TYR A 60 0.47 -4.91 -2.32
CA TYR A 60 1.37 -4.12 -1.47
C TYR A 60 2.74 -3.86 -2.13
N PRO A 61 3.51 -4.87 -2.60
CA PRO A 61 4.81 -4.63 -3.23
C PRO A 61 4.75 -3.58 -4.35
N LEU A 62 3.70 -3.68 -5.18
CA LEU A 62 3.48 -2.73 -6.27
C LEU A 62 3.16 -1.32 -5.74
N THR A 63 2.30 -1.20 -4.72
CA THR A 63 1.96 0.10 -4.14
C THR A 63 3.19 0.81 -3.58
N PHE A 64 4.00 0.14 -2.74
CA PHE A 64 5.22 0.72 -2.14
C PHE A 64 6.23 1.11 -3.20
N LEU A 65 6.52 0.20 -4.14
CA LEU A 65 7.42 0.50 -5.25
C LEU A 65 7.00 1.76 -6.01
N ILE A 66 5.70 1.93 -6.26
CA ILE A 66 5.16 3.12 -6.93
C ILE A 66 5.29 4.36 -6.04
N THR A 67 4.89 4.33 -4.76
CA THR A 67 5.00 5.50 -3.88
C THR A 67 6.45 5.92 -3.65
N ASP A 68 7.37 4.97 -3.51
CA ASP A 68 8.81 5.23 -3.38
C ASP A 68 9.38 5.83 -4.66
N LEU A 69 9.00 5.31 -5.84
CA LEU A 69 9.41 5.86 -7.12
C LEU A 69 8.87 7.28 -7.32
N ILE A 70 7.62 7.53 -6.92
CA ILE A 70 7.03 8.87 -6.99
C ILE A 70 7.74 9.81 -6.03
N SER A 71 7.99 9.39 -4.79
CA SER A 71 8.75 10.15 -3.78
C SER A 71 10.17 10.48 -4.26
N GLU A 72 10.81 9.53 -4.94
CA GLU A 72 12.17 9.71 -5.42
C GLU A 72 12.26 10.67 -6.60
N ILE A 73 11.38 10.52 -7.60
CA ILE A 73 11.46 11.22 -8.88
C ILE A 73 10.68 12.54 -8.87
N TYR A 74 9.49 12.56 -8.25
CA TYR A 74 8.56 13.69 -8.29
C TYR A 74 8.41 14.40 -6.93
N GLY A 75 9.03 13.84 -5.88
CA GLY A 75 9.13 14.45 -4.57
C GLY A 75 7.91 14.26 -3.67
N LYS A 76 8.07 14.72 -2.43
CA LYS A 76 7.12 14.56 -1.31
C LYS A 76 5.71 15.00 -1.64
N LYS A 77 5.57 16.18 -2.26
CA LYS A 77 4.26 16.77 -2.57
C LYS A 77 3.44 15.86 -3.49
N LYS A 78 4.08 15.31 -4.52
CA LYS A 78 3.42 14.46 -5.53
C LYS A 78 3.11 13.06 -4.99
N ALA A 79 3.98 12.51 -4.15
CA ALA A 79 3.70 11.27 -3.43
C ALA A 79 2.48 11.42 -2.51
N ASN A 80 2.46 12.46 -1.68
CA ASN A 80 1.31 12.77 -0.82
C ASN A 80 0.02 12.94 -1.63
N GLN A 81 0.09 13.63 -2.78
CA GLN A 81 -1.07 13.83 -3.65
C GLN A 81 -1.66 12.51 -4.15
N VAL A 82 -0.82 11.55 -4.57
CA VAL A 82 -1.27 10.23 -5.04
C VAL A 82 -1.87 9.40 -3.90
N VAL A 83 -1.23 9.39 -2.73
CA VAL A 83 -1.74 8.69 -1.55
C VAL A 83 -3.11 9.23 -1.14
N THR A 84 -3.25 10.55 -1.04
CA THR A 84 -4.53 11.19 -0.68
C THR A 84 -5.61 10.93 -1.74
N ALA A 85 -5.26 10.98 -3.04
CA ALA A 85 -6.20 10.65 -4.11
C ALA A 85 -6.63 9.17 -4.06
N GLY A 86 -5.72 8.26 -3.74
CA GLY A 86 -6.02 6.84 -3.55
C GLY A 86 -6.99 6.60 -2.41
N ILE A 87 -6.81 7.27 -1.28
CA ILE A 87 -7.74 7.15 -0.14
C ILE A 87 -9.11 7.70 -0.50
N PHE A 88 -9.16 8.86 -1.14
CA PHE A 88 -10.42 9.40 -1.63
C PHE A 88 -11.13 8.39 -2.55
N ALA A 89 -10.41 7.79 -3.49
CA ALA A 89 -10.94 6.76 -4.37
C ALA A 89 -11.42 5.51 -3.61
N SER A 90 -10.69 5.08 -2.58
CA SER A 90 -11.10 3.96 -1.71
C SER A 90 -12.36 4.27 -0.91
N VAL A 91 -12.48 5.48 -0.33
CA VAL A 91 -13.70 5.91 0.38
C VAL A 91 -14.87 5.96 -0.59
N PHE A 92 -14.64 6.52 -1.78
CA PHE A 92 -15.66 6.60 -2.82
C PHE A 92 -16.11 5.20 -3.29
N SER A 93 -15.17 4.28 -3.50
CA SER A 93 -15.47 2.88 -3.84
C SER A 93 -16.28 2.20 -2.73
N MET A 94 -15.93 2.43 -1.47
CA MET A 94 -16.70 1.90 -0.33
C MET A 94 -18.11 2.48 -0.30
N GLY A 95 -18.28 3.77 -0.58
CA GLY A 95 -19.59 4.41 -0.68
C GLY A 95 -20.46 3.77 -1.76
N ILE A 96 -19.89 3.42 -2.91
CA ILE A 96 -20.61 2.70 -3.98
C ILE A 96 -21.07 1.33 -3.49
N ILE A 97 -20.21 0.59 -2.79
CA ILE A 97 -20.52 -0.75 -2.26
C ILE A 97 -21.63 -0.69 -1.21
N LEU A 98 -21.58 0.28 -0.30
CA LEU A 98 -22.64 0.49 0.70
C LEU A 98 -23.98 0.83 0.04
N VAL A 99 -23.98 1.62 -1.03
CA VAL A 99 -25.21 1.88 -1.79
C VAL A 99 -25.70 0.61 -2.49
N ALA A 100 -24.79 -0.20 -3.05
CA ALA A 100 -25.13 -1.46 -3.71
C ALA A 100 -25.74 -2.48 -2.72
N GLU A 101 -25.23 -2.55 -1.50
CA GLU A 101 -25.73 -3.43 -0.43
C GLU A 101 -27.19 -3.12 -0.04
N GLN A 102 -27.64 -1.88 -0.19
CA GLN A 102 -29.01 -1.48 0.15
C GLN A 102 -30.04 -1.83 -0.92
N VAL A 103 -29.62 -2.27 -2.10
CA VAL A 103 -30.52 -2.60 -3.21
C VAL A 103 -30.70 -4.12 -3.26
N PRO A 104 -31.93 -4.64 -3.11
CA PRO A 104 -32.15 -6.08 -3.06
C PRO A 104 -31.86 -6.75 -4.40
N ALA A 105 -31.25 -7.93 -4.34
CA ALA A 105 -31.06 -8.79 -5.50
C ALA A 105 -32.41 -9.22 -6.09
N ILE A 106 -32.50 -9.22 -7.43
CA ILE A 106 -33.65 -9.78 -8.16
C ILE A 106 -33.62 -11.31 -8.10
N GLU A 107 -34.78 -11.98 -8.24
CA GLU A 107 -34.92 -13.44 -8.10
C GLU A 107 -33.96 -14.27 -8.98
N ASN A 108 -33.60 -13.76 -10.15
CA ASN A 108 -32.70 -14.42 -11.11
C ASN A 108 -31.27 -13.86 -11.10
N SER A 109 -30.88 -13.11 -10.07
CA SER A 109 -29.51 -12.63 -9.89
C SER A 109 -28.56 -13.81 -9.63
N PRO A 110 -27.37 -13.86 -10.26
CA PRO A 110 -26.36 -14.87 -9.96
C PRO A 110 -25.76 -14.76 -8.55
N ILE A 111 -25.87 -13.58 -7.93
CA ILE A 111 -25.37 -13.28 -6.59
C ILE A 111 -26.55 -12.73 -5.79
N ASP A 112 -26.85 -13.36 -4.66
CA ASP A 112 -27.88 -12.91 -3.73
C ASP A 112 -27.32 -11.92 -2.70
N ASP A 113 -28.21 -11.35 -1.90
CA ASP A 113 -27.85 -10.36 -0.89
C ASP A 113 -26.92 -10.95 0.19
N GLU A 114 -27.10 -12.22 0.55
CA GLU A 114 -26.31 -12.89 1.58
C GLU A 114 -24.86 -13.10 1.13
N VAL A 115 -24.64 -13.55 -0.11
CA VAL A 115 -23.31 -13.70 -0.70
C VAL A 115 -22.66 -12.34 -0.89
N PHE A 116 -23.41 -11.33 -1.37
CA PHE A 116 -22.87 -9.98 -1.54
C PHE A 116 -22.40 -9.39 -0.19
N GLN A 117 -23.23 -9.51 0.85
CA GLN A 117 -22.86 -9.12 2.21
C GLN A 117 -21.68 -9.94 2.74
N SER A 118 -21.64 -11.24 2.52
CA SER A 118 -20.51 -12.07 2.97
C SER A 118 -19.17 -11.66 2.34
N VAL A 119 -19.20 -11.13 1.11
CA VAL A 119 -17.99 -10.68 0.39
C VAL A 119 -17.60 -9.24 0.73
N PHE A 120 -18.57 -8.36 1.01
CA PHE A 120 -18.33 -6.92 1.14
C PHE A 120 -18.68 -6.32 2.52
N ALA A 121 -19.51 -6.97 3.33
CA ALA A 121 -20.09 -6.44 4.57
C ALA A 121 -19.22 -6.61 5.83
N LEU A 122 -17.90 -6.85 5.69
CA LEU A 122 -17.03 -6.68 6.86
C LEU A 122 -17.01 -5.21 7.24
N SER A 123 -17.72 -4.98 8.35
CA SER A 123 -17.85 -3.78 9.18
C SER A 123 -17.21 -2.54 8.55
N PRO A 124 -18.00 -1.53 8.16
CA PRO A 124 -17.47 -0.22 7.78
C PRO A 124 -16.38 0.28 8.74
N ILE A 125 -16.44 -0.13 10.01
CA ILE A 125 -15.43 0.13 11.03
C ILE A 125 -14.08 -0.54 10.71
N ALA A 126 -14.03 -1.81 10.31
CA ALA A 126 -12.80 -2.52 9.95
C ALA A 126 -12.13 -1.89 8.72
N VAL A 127 -12.93 -1.52 7.71
CA VAL A 127 -12.44 -0.82 6.51
C VAL A 127 -11.94 0.59 6.86
N LEU A 128 -12.71 1.37 7.63
CA LEU A 128 -12.28 2.69 8.07
C LEU A 128 -11.02 2.62 8.94
N ALA A 129 -10.93 1.64 9.83
CA ALA A 129 -9.76 1.39 10.65
C ALA A 129 -8.52 1.09 9.80
N SER A 130 -8.64 0.19 8.81
CA SER A 130 -7.51 -0.14 7.93
C SER A 130 -7.10 1.04 7.07
N MET A 131 -8.06 1.83 6.58
CA MET A 131 -7.79 3.03 5.79
C MET A 131 -7.08 4.11 6.60
N LEU A 132 -7.47 4.32 7.86
CA LEU A 132 -6.81 5.26 8.76
C LEU A 132 -5.39 4.79 9.13
N ALA A 133 -5.23 3.50 9.43
CA ALA A 133 -3.94 2.89 9.68
C ALA A 133 -2.99 3.04 8.49
N TYR A 134 -3.49 2.70 7.29
CA TYR A 134 -2.78 2.84 6.03
C TYR A 134 -2.40 4.29 5.75
N LEU A 135 -3.30 5.24 5.99
CA LEU A 135 -3.01 6.67 5.81
C LEU A 135 -1.88 7.14 6.71
N CYS A 136 -1.95 6.80 8.00
CA CYS A 136 -0.90 7.09 8.96
C CYS A 136 0.42 6.46 8.50
N ALA A 137 0.41 5.20 8.09
CA ALA A 137 1.57 4.49 7.60
C ALA A 137 2.19 5.15 6.37
N GLN A 138 1.40 5.48 5.35
CA GLN A 138 1.89 6.12 4.11
C GLN A 138 2.45 7.52 4.36
N TYR A 139 1.84 8.32 5.23
CA TYR A 139 2.43 9.62 5.57
C TYR A 139 3.74 9.49 6.36
N VAL A 140 3.82 8.53 7.27
CA VAL A 140 5.06 8.22 7.99
C VAL A 140 6.13 7.73 7.03
N ASP A 141 5.76 6.86 6.08
CA ASP A 141 6.63 6.36 5.02
C ASP A 141 7.28 7.51 4.26
N ILE A 142 6.46 8.37 3.64
CA ILE A 142 6.92 9.51 2.85
C ILE A 142 7.76 10.47 3.70
N ALA A 143 7.40 10.68 4.98
CA ALA A 143 8.15 11.54 5.89
C ALA A 143 9.55 10.98 6.19
N ILE A 144 9.65 9.69 6.53
CA ILE A 144 10.91 9.01 6.85
C ILE A 144 11.76 8.87 5.59
N TYR A 145 11.15 8.57 4.44
CA TYR A 145 11.85 8.50 3.15
C TYR A 145 12.59 9.80 2.84
N HIS A 146 11.89 10.94 2.96
CA HIS A 146 12.47 12.26 2.71
C HIS A 146 13.44 12.70 3.82
N PHE A 147 13.22 12.29 5.07
CA PHE A 147 14.17 12.51 6.16
C PHE A 147 15.53 11.87 5.82
N TRP A 148 15.53 10.59 5.45
CA TRP A 148 16.75 9.90 5.04
C TRP A 148 17.34 10.48 3.76
N LYS A 149 16.53 10.79 2.75
CA LYS A 149 16.99 11.43 1.49
C LYS A 149 17.76 12.73 1.76
N LYS A 150 17.25 13.57 2.67
CA LYS A 150 17.90 14.83 3.08
C LYS A 150 19.17 14.58 3.88
N LEU A 151 19.14 13.64 4.82
CA LEU A 151 20.28 13.29 5.66
C LEU A 151 21.45 12.71 4.85
N THR A 152 21.14 11.85 3.88
CA THR A 152 22.15 11.18 3.05
C THR A 152 22.54 11.96 1.80
N ARG A 153 21.97 13.16 1.56
CA ARG A 153 22.22 13.97 0.35
C ARG A 153 21.97 13.17 -0.92
N GLY A 154 20.82 12.50 -0.97
CA GLY A 154 20.41 11.61 -2.07
C GLY A 154 21.15 10.27 -2.15
N ARG A 155 22.19 10.03 -1.34
CA ARG A 155 22.97 8.78 -1.35
C ARG A 155 22.20 7.63 -0.67
N TYR A 156 22.58 6.39 -0.96
CA TYR A 156 22.00 5.16 -0.37
C TYR A 156 20.47 5.05 -0.50
N LEU A 157 19.97 4.84 -1.72
CA LEU A 157 18.55 4.62 -2.00
C LEU A 157 17.97 3.45 -1.19
N TRP A 158 18.71 2.35 -1.03
CA TRP A 158 18.28 1.20 -0.24
C TRP A 158 17.97 1.56 1.22
N LEU A 159 18.73 2.49 1.81
CA LEU A 159 18.57 2.86 3.22
C LEU A 159 17.23 3.56 3.42
N ARG A 160 16.96 4.61 2.63
CA ARG A 160 15.69 5.34 2.75
C ARG A 160 14.50 4.48 2.41
N ASN A 161 14.60 3.63 1.38
CA ASN A 161 13.55 2.71 0.94
C ASN A 161 13.17 1.71 2.04
N ASN A 162 14.16 1.01 2.60
CA ASN A 162 13.88 -0.05 3.57
C ASN A 162 13.47 0.53 4.92
N PHE A 163 14.13 1.59 5.41
CA PHE A 163 13.79 2.16 6.70
C PHE A 163 12.44 2.90 6.70
N SER A 164 12.05 3.55 5.59
CA SER A 164 10.69 4.10 5.47
C SER A 164 9.67 2.97 5.50
N THR A 165 9.85 1.97 4.65
CA THR A 165 8.91 0.85 4.51
C THR A 165 8.81 0.03 5.80
N PHE A 166 9.91 -0.26 6.49
CA PHE A 166 9.84 -1.00 7.76
C PHE A 166 9.07 -0.21 8.82
N THR A 167 9.37 1.08 8.98
CA THR A 167 8.70 1.89 10.00
C THR A 167 7.21 2.05 9.68
N SER A 168 6.88 2.32 8.41
CA SER A 168 5.50 2.47 7.97
C SER A 168 4.72 1.16 8.08
N GLN A 169 5.33 0.03 7.69
CA GLN A 169 4.67 -1.28 7.74
C GLN A 169 4.48 -1.83 9.15
N PHE A 170 5.37 -1.49 10.07
CA PHE A 170 5.14 -1.75 11.48
C PHE A 170 3.92 -0.97 11.98
N ILE A 171 3.86 0.33 11.71
CA ILE A 171 2.74 1.19 12.11
C ILE A 171 1.42 0.72 11.47
N ASP A 172 1.42 0.42 10.18
CA ASP A 172 0.26 -0.10 9.44
C ASP A 172 -0.30 -1.35 10.13
N THR A 173 0.56 -2.37 10.28
CA THR A 173 0.14 -3.67 10.80
C THR A 173 -0.28 -3.57 12.27
N PHE A 174 0.45 -2.80 13.07
CA PHE A 174 0.11 -2.54 14.47
C PHE A 174 -1.25 -1.84 14.61
N LEU A 175 -1.50 -0.79 13.83
CA LEU A 175 -2.76 -0.04 13.88
C LEU A 175 -3.93 -0.85 13.32
N VAL A 176 -3.75 -1.57 12.20
CA VAL A 176 -4.81 -2.43 11.62
C VAL A 176 -5.23 -3.49 12.63
N VAL A 177 -4.28 -4.32 13.09
CA VAL A 177 -4.58 -5.43 14.01
C VAL A 177 -5.09 -4.88 15.34
N GLY A 178 -4.52 -3.78 15.83
CA GLY A 178 -4.94 -3.14 17.09
C GLY A 178 -6.36 -2.61 17.03
N LEU A 179 -6.74 -1.92 15.95
CA LEU A 179 -8.11 -1.44 15.77
C LEU A 179 -9.09 -2.62 15.64
N LEU A 180 -8.75 -3.67 14.89
CA LEU A 180 -9.58 -4.87 14.78
C LEU A 180 -9.79 -5.56 16.14
N CYS A 181 -8.77 -5.60 17.00
CA CYS A 181 -8.89 -6.11 18.36
C CYS A 181 -9.75 -5.20 19.27
N ILE A 182 -9.58 -3.88 19.18
CA ILE A 182 -10.39 -2.90 19.94
C ILE A 182 -11.86 -3.00 19.58
N PHE A 183 -12.19 -3.20 18.31
CA PHE A 183 -13.57 -3.33 17.83
C PHE A 183 -14.13 -4.76 17.95
N GLY A 184 -13.40 -5.70 18.57
CA GLY A 184 -13.86 -7.05 18.84
C GLY A 184 -13.96 -7.95 17.60
N VAL A 185 -13.32 -7.57 16.49
CA VAL A 185 -13.27 -8.39 15.26
C VAL A 185 -12.24 -9.51 15.39
N LEU A 186 -11.13 -9.26 16.10
CA LEU A 186 -10.08 -10.24 16.35
C LEU A 186 -9.80 -10.39 17.86
N PRO A 187 -9.56 -11.60 18.39
CA PRO A 187 -9.14 -11.79 19.77
C PRO A 187 -7.73 -11.23 20.00
N TRP A 188 -7.50 -10.62 21.17
CA TRP A 188 -6.20 -10.06 21.56
C TRP A 188 -5.07 -11.09 21.64
N GLU A 189 -5.40 -12.36 21.82
CA GLU A 189 -4.44 -13.47 21.84
C GLU A 189 -3.67 -13.62 20.52
N LEU A 190 -4.32 -13.29 19.40
CA LEU A 190 -3.71 -13.36 18.06
C LEU A 190 -2.92 -12.10 17.70
N PHE A 191 -3.05 -11.02 18.49
CA PHE A 191 -2.50 -9.70 18.16
C PHE A 191 -0.99 -9.75 17.86
N TYR A 192 -0.20 -10.31 18.79
CA TYR A 192 1.25 -10.31 18.66
C TYR A 192 1.72 -11.17 17.49
N GLY A 193 1.12 -12.35 17.31
CA GLY A 193 1.44 -13.26 16.20
C GLY A 193 1.15 -12.64 14.84
N LEU A 194 -0.03 -12.01 14.68
CA LEU A 194 -0.44 -11.36 13.43
C LEU A 194 0.42 -10.12 13.11
N VAL A 195 0.71 -9.28 14.12
CA VAL A 195 1.57 -8.11 13.91
C VAL A 195 2.98 -8.53 13.50
N LEU A 196 3.57 -9.49 14.21
CA LEU A 196 4.94 -9.94 13.92
C LEU A 196 5.02 -10.65 12.56
N SER A 197 4.09 -11.57 12.27
CA SER A 197 4.06 -12.32 11.00
C SER A 197 3.81 -11.40 9.81
N GLY A 198 2.80 -10.53 9.89
CA GLY A 198 2.48 -9.57 8.84
C GLY A 198 3.63 -8.58 8.61
N PHE A 199 4.25 -8.08 9.69
CA PHE A 199 5.41 -7.20 9.59
C PHE A 199 6.61 -7.91 8.95
N ALA A 200 6.96 -9.12 9.39
CA ALA A 200 8.08 -9.87 8.85
C ALA A 200 7.93 -10.18 7.35
N PHE A 201 6.72 -10.56 6.92
CA PHE A 201 6.42 -10.75 5.50
C PHE A 201 6.67 -9.47 4.71
N LYS A 202 6.11 -8.34 5.16
CA LYS A 202 6.24 -7.04 4.49
C LYS A 202 7.69 -6.56 4.42
N VAL A 203 8.48 -6.80 5.47
CA VAL A 203 9.92 -6.52 5.51
C VAL A 203 10.66 -7.34 4.44
N LEU A 204 10.37 -8.63 4.33
CA LEU A 204 10.97 -9.51 3.33
C LEU A 204 10.67 -9.03 1.90
N ILE A 205 9.41 -8.66 1.65
CA ILE A 205 8.99 -8.10 0.36
C ILE A 205 9.75 -6.79 0.05
N ALA A 206 9.89 -5.88 1.02
CA ALA A 206 10.59 -4.61 0.82
C ALA A 206 12.07 -4.80 0.42
N PHE A 207 12.73 -5.85 0.94
CA PHE A 207 14.07 -6.21 0.49
C PHE A 207 14.07 -6.68 -0.98
N ILE A 208 13.08 -7.47 -1.39
CA ILE A 208 12.92 -7.94 -2.78
C ILE A 208 12.61 -6.77 -3.72
N ASP A 209 11.80 -5.80 -3.28
CA ASP A 209 11.42 -4.63 -4.07
C ASP A 209 12.58 -3.65 -4.28
N THR A 210 13.57 -3.65 -3.38
CA THR A 210 14.71 -2.72 -3.43
C THR A 210 15.48 -2.78 -4.76
N PRO A 211 15.92 -3.95 -5.28
CA PRO A 211 16.49 -4.06 -6.63
C PRO A 211 15.62 -3.46 -7.75
N PHE A 212 14.31 -3.68 -7.72
CA PHE A 212 13.40 -3.13 -8.73
C PHE A 212 13.34 -1.61 -8.67
N LEU A 213 13.29 -1.04 -7.46
CA LEU A 213 13.35 0.41 -7.28
C LEU A 213 14.64 1.00 -7.87
N TYR A 214 15.80 0.38 -7.65
CA TYR A 214 17.06 0.83 -8.25
C TYR A 214 17.01 0.82 -9.78
N ILE A 215 16.43 -0.23 -10.37
CA ILE A 215 16.27 -0.34 -11.84
C ILE A 215 15.38 0.80 -12.37
N PHE A 216 14.20 1.00 -11.78
CA PHE A 216 13.30 2.06 -12.23
C PHE A 216 13.91 3.44 -12.03
N VAL A 217 14.47 3.73 -10.86
CA VAL A 217 15.13 5.01 -10.58
C VAL A 217 16.27 5.27 -11.57
N TYR A 218 17.08 4.26 -11.90
CA TYR A 218 18.12 4.39 -12.92
C TYR A 218 17.54 4.73 -14.30
N ILE A 219 16.49 4.03 -14.73
CA ILE A 219 15.81 4.27 -16.02
C ILE A 219 15.30 5.71 -16.10
N PHE A 220 14.61 6.18 -15.06
CA PHE A 220 14.04 7.54 -15.02
C PHE A 220 15.15 8.59 -15.01
N ARG A 221 16.17 8.43 -14.16
CA ARG A 221 17.28 9.38 -14.08
C ARG A 221 18.04 9.48 -15.39
N LYS A 222 18.28 8.34 -16.07
CA LYS A 222 18.91 8.32 -17.40
C LYS A 222 18.02 8.96 -18.46
N ARG A 223 16.71 8.71 -18.44
CA ARG A 223 15.76 9.27 -19.43
C ARG A 223 15.60 10.77 -19.29
N PHE A 224 15.57 11.30 -18.07
CA PHE A 224 15.34 12.72 -17.78
C PHE A 224 16.61 13.51 -17.46
N ASN A 225 17.78 12.86 -17.49
CA ASN A 225 19.09 13.41 -17.16
C ASN A 225 19.12 14.11 -15.78
N LEU A 226 18.63 13.40 -14.75
CA LEU A 226 18.48 13.92 -13.39
C LEU A 226 19.69 13.59 -12.52
N SER A 227 20.18 14.58 -11.76
CA SER A 227 21.21 14.35 -10.73
C SER A 227 20.62 13.63 -9.50
N PRO A 228 21.42 12.94 -8.66
CA PRO A 228 20.99 12.17 -7.47
C PRO A 228 19.98 12.86 -6.53
N GLU A 229 19.97 14.18 -6.47
CA GLU A 229 19.05 14.93 -5.60
C GLU A 229 17.91 15.62 -6.35
N GLN A 230 17.97 15.64 -7.69
CA GLN A 230 17.06 16.37 -8.51
C GLN A 230 15.71 15.65 -8.64
N GLU A 231 14.66 16.38 -8.32
CA GLU A 231 13.27 15.99 -8.50
C GLU A 231 12.68 16.70 -9.74
N ILE A 232 11.71 16.06 -10.38
CA ILE A 232 10.94 16.66 -11.47
C ILE A 232 9.82 17.49 -10.87
N ASP A 233 9.92 18.79 -11.05
CA ASP A 233 8.81 19.70 -10.75
C ASP A 233 7.76 19.67 -11.88
N LEU A 234 6.55 19.28 -11.49
CA LEU A 234 5.36 19.22 -12.33
C LEU A 234 4.38 20.37 -12.03
N GLU A 235 4.78 21.39 -11.28
CA GLU A 235 4.02 22.64 -11.21
C GLU A 235 4.08 23.31 -12.61
N PHE A 236 2.90 23.49 -13.21
CA PHE A 236 2.69 24.05 -14.55
C PHE A 236 2.33 25.53 -14.46
#